data_AF-A0A6P1W8C0-F1
#
_entry.id   AF-A0A6P1W8C0-F1
#
_cell.length_a   1.000
_cell.length_b   1.000
_cell.length_c   1.000
_cell.angle_alpha   90.00
_cell.angle_beta   90.00
_cell.angle_gamma   90.00
#
_symmetry.space_group_name_H-M   'P 1'
#
loop_
_entity.id
_entity.type
_entity.pdbx_description
1 polymer ?
#
loop_
_entity_poly.entity_id
_entity_poly.type
_entity_poly.pdbx_seq_one_letter_code
_entity_poly.pdbx_strand_id
1 'polypeptide(L)'
;MFRTRFYLYFLCVAVSMLAFTCVREYPATAPYTPPTTPTNPGNLPPQTQPVAQNRLFIGNDKIRLAIDLNMGGAINYLSEAGSSENMVNNYDWGRQLQTALYGGPFPYSVNGKDPVYFWRNLGWNPVQTGDYYNHPARIVSYQQGQNSLYVKTIPLIWPLFDEPADCFMEHWIELQGNTAHVKIRSTINRADTAQYDGRTQEMPCVYLNAPWYRMVTYTGTQPFTNGPVTEISKLEMLSHYTTENWTALLNDEGRGVGLYQPNQFRFKTNGFGSGHVGKEFDVTSYYMNADPFLQIDHNGVYEFEYTLILGTLADIRQYAYAQPRPETVPNFKFTKDRQGWFYYNVTDKGWPIQNELNVNWQRADTSKANFRVCSPFVYWKPTDVPKIYIQAAFTTKATTARIVWRKPEDYDFLDGPDRQIDFPIVGDGKFRTYEVNLSGHSGWSGLINQICLLNPQNNLEKGSNMRLKSVTVAPVQ
;
A
#
# COMPACT_ATOMS: atom_id res chain seq x y z
N MET A 1 -30.52 39.03 -44.29
CA MET A 1 -29.38 38.25 -44.81
C MET A 1 -28.24 38.38 -43.81
N PHE A 2 -28.20 37.70 -42.67
CA PHE A 2 -28.11 36.26 -42.40
C PHE A 2 -26.97 35.53 -43.13
N ARG A 3 -26.06 34.98 -42.31
CA ARG A 3 -24.88 34.16 -42.60
C ARG A 3 -23.73 35.01 -43.17
N THR A 4 -22.61 35.20 -42.47
CA THR A 4 -21.65 34.14 -42.13
C THR A 4 -20.64 34.73 -41.15
N ARG A 5 -20.68 34.39 -39.85
CA ARG A 5 -19.61 34.72 -38.87
C ARG A 5 -19.79 34.04 -37.50
N PHE A 6 -20.23 32.78 -37.49
CA PHE A 6 -20.48 32.01 -36.25
C PHE A 6 -19.54 30.82 -36.01
N TYR A 7 -18.43 30.71 -36.76
CA TYR A 7 -17.53 29.54 -36.70
C TYR A 7 -16.06 29.87 -36.39
N LEU A 8 -15.80 30.86 -35.53
CA LEU A 8 -14.42 31.09 -35.03
C LEU A 8 -14.27 31.19 -33.51
N TYR A 9 -15.35 31.05 -32.74
CA TYR A 9 -15.28 31.03 -31.26
C TYR A 9 -15.61 29.67 -30.62
N PHE A 10 -15.87 28.64 -31.44
CA PHE A 10 -16.09 27.27 -30.96
C PHE A 10 -14.84 26.37 -31.00
N LEU A 11 -13.70 26.89 -31.47
CA LEU A 11 -12.45 26.11 -31.59
C LEU A 11 -11.44 26.33 -30.45
N CYS A 12 -11.72 27.26 -29.51
CA CYS A 12 -10.82 27.55 -28.37
C CYS A 12 -11.39 27.15 -27.00
N VAL A 13 -12.54 26.46 -26.95
CA VAL A 13 -13.12 25.94 -25.69
C VAL A 13 -13.31 24.41 -25.73
N ALA A 14 -13.11 23.76 -26.88
CA ALA A 14 -13.25 22.31 -27.02
C ALA A 14 -11.91 21.53 -26.93
N VAL A 15 -10.77 22.20 -26.80
CA VAL A 15 -9.43 21.55 -26.68
C VAL A 15 -8.91 21.54 -25.23
N SER A 16 -9.62 22.19 -24.30
CA SER A 16 -9.28 22.24 -22.86
C SER A 16 -9.94 21.14 -22.01
N MET A 17 -10.68 20.21 -22.63
CA MET A 17 -11.31 19.06 -21.95
C MET A 17 -10.77 17.70 -22.39
N LEU A 18 -9.64 17.66 -23.11
CA LEU A 18 -8.79 16.49 -23.09
C LEU A 18 -7.95 16.61 -21.82
N ALA A 19 -8.52 16.13 -20.72
CA ALA A 19 -7.73 15.81 -19.55
C ALA A 19 -6.64 14.84 -20.03
N PHE A 20 -5.42 15.37 -20.22
CA PHE A 20 -4.23 14.59 -20.00
C PHE A 20 -4.32 14.14 -18.55
N THR A 21 -5.02 13.03 -18.30
CA THR A 21 -4.89 12.23 -17.10
C THR A 21 -3.51 11.60 -17.18
N CYS A 22 -2.48 12.43 -17.09
CA CYS A 22 -1.15 11.95 -16.80
C CYS A 22 -1.28 11.22 -15.48
N VAL A 23 -1.22 9.89 -15.59
CA VAL A 23 -0.96 8.99 -14.48
C VAL A 23 0.27 9.54 -13.77
N ARG A 24 0.06 10.11 -12.57
CA ARG A 24 1.14 10.68 -11.76
C ARG A 24 1.66 9.60 -10.84
N GLU A 25 2.96 9.37 -10.92
CA GLU A 25 3.68 8.51 -9.99
C GLU A 25 3.67 9.14 -8.60
N TYR A 26 3.16 8.40 -7.61
CA TYR A 26 3.38 8.70 -6.20
C TYR A 26 4.59 7.89 -5.71
N PRO A 27 5.79 8.49 -5.69
CA PRO A 27 6.96 7.77 -5.18
C PRO A 27 6.71 7.34 -3.73
N ALA A 28 7.41 6.28 -3.32
CA ALA A 28 7.63 6.01 -1.90
C ALA A 28 8.50 7.16 -1.34
N THR A 29 7.87 8.31 -1.09
CA THR A 29 8.55 9.44 -0.47
C THR A 29 9.06 9.03 0.88
N ALA A 30 10.37 9.23 1.07
CA ALA A 30 11.18 8.58 2.08
C ALA A 30 10.48 8.48 3.44
N PRO A 31 10.63 7.29 4.05
CA PRO A 31 11.89 7.12 4.75
C PRO A 31 12.92 6.26 4.03
N TYR A 32 12.50 5.59 2.94
CA TYR A 32 13.41 4.88 2.04
C TYR A 32 12.92 4.93 0.59
N THR A 33 13.69 5.57 -0.29
CA THR A 33 13.58 5.37 -1.74
C THR A 33 14.40 4.13 -2.08
N PRO A 34 13.79 3.02 -2.54
CA PRO A 34 14.57 1.92 -3.08
C PRO A 34 15.48 2.47 -4.17
N PRO A 35 16.77 2.07 -4.24
CA PRO A 35 17.56 2.35 -5.43
C PRO A 35 16.77 1.81 -6.63
N THR A 36 16.75 2.56 -7.72
CA THR A 36 16.13 2.17 -8.99
C THR A 36 16.67 0.79 -9.35
N THR A 37 15.92 -0.26 -8.99
CA THR A 37 16.17 -1.58 -9.51
C THR A 37 15.85 -1.45 -10.98
N PRO A 38 16.75 -1.85 -11.90
CA PRO A 38 16.43 -1.81 -13.32
C PRO A 38 15.11 -2.53 -13.49
N THR A 39 14.14 -1.80 -14.00
CA THR A 39 12.81 -2.27 -14.40
C THR A 39 12.96 -3.42 -15.39
N ASN A 40 13.19 -4.64 -14.89
CA ASN A 40 12.77 -5.89 -15.52
C ASN A 40 13.07 -7.10 -14.61
N PRO A 41 12.12 -7.63 -13.84
CA PRO A 41 12.17 -9.03 -13.41
C PRO A 41 11.98 -10.00 -14.59
N GLY A 42 11.96 -9.52 -15.85
CA GLY A 42 11.96 -10.35 -17.05
C GLY A 42 13.18 -11.29 -17.20
N ASN A 43 14.22 -11.13 -16.37
CA ASN A 43 15.37 -12.03 -16.30
C ASN A 43 15.35 -12.97 -15.07
N LEU A 44 14.24 -13.05 -14.33
CA LEU A 44 14.09 -14.11 -13.33
C LEU A 44 14.22 -15.47 -14.06
N PRO A 45 15.00 -16.42 -13.51
CA PRO A 45 15.08 -17.75 -14.10
C PRO A 45 13.64 -18.25 -14.22
N PRO A 46 13.18 -18.67 -15.42
CA PRO A 46 11.86 -19.28 -15.54
C PRO A 46 11.79 -20.41 -14.52
N GLN A 47 10.61 -20.64 -13.94
CA GLN A 47 10.38 -21.90 -13.24
C GLN A 47 10.84 -23.02 -14.17
N THR A 48 11.95 -23.67 -13.83
CA THR A 48 12.34 -24.94 -14.42
C THR A 48 11.36 -25.95 -13.88
N GLN A 49 10.10 -25.92 -14.36
CA GLN A 49 8.92 -26.66 -13.88
C GLN A 49 9.23 -27.59 -12.69
N PRO A 50 9.30 -27.10 -11.45
CA PRO A 50 9.69 -27.95 -10.33
C PRO A 50 8.51 -28.10 -9.37
N VAL A 51 8.14 -29.36 -9.14
CA VAL A 51 7.05 -29.83 -8.25
C VAL A 51 5.66 -29.80 -8.90
N ALA A 52 5.01 -30.97 -8.94
CA ALA A 52 3.61 -31.07 -9.33
C ALA A 52 2.76 -30.14 -8.45
N GLN A 53 1.93 -29.31 -9.06
CA GLN A 53 1.05 -28.39 -8.34
C GLN A 53 0.15 -29.16 -7.36
N ASN A 54 0.05 -28.69 -6.12
CA ASN A 54 -0.80 -29.28 -5.10
C ASN A 54 -1.90 -28.30 -4.70
N ARG A 55 -2.84 -28.13 -5.63
CA ARG A 55 -3.90 -27.12 -5.57
C ARG A 55 -5.09 -27.58 -4.75
N LEU A 56 -5.48 -26.77 -3.76
CA LEU A 56 -6.76 -26.91 -3.06
C LEU A 56 -7.78 -25.95 -3.68
N PHE A 57 -8.75 -26.51 -4.41
CA PHE A 57 -9.77 -25.74 -5.10
C PHE A 57 -10.99 -25.45 -4.22
N ILE A 58 -11.47 -24.21 -4.29
CA ILE A 58 -12.81 -23.80 -3.86
C ILE A 58 -13.52 -23.10 -5.01
N GLY A 59 -14.85 -23.10 -5.00
CA GLY A 59 -15.61 -22.45 -6.06
C GLY A 59 -17.11 -22.37 -5.79
N ASN A 60 -17.78 -21.54 -6.58
CA ASN A 60 -19.23 -21.43 -6.65
C ASN A 60 -19.67 -21.28 -8.12
N ASP A 61 -20.89 -20.82 -8.38
CA ASP A 61 -21.45 -20.64 -9.72
C ASP A 61 -20.89 -19.43 -10.51
N LYS A 62 -19.98 -18.65 -9.91
CA LYS A 62 -19.35 -17.45 -10.50
C LYS A 62 -17.83 -17.48 -10.54
N ILE A 63 -17.17 -18.06 -9.54
CA ILE A 63 -15.72 -18.01 -9.36
C ILE A 63 -15.16 -19.37 -8.96
N ARG A 64 -13.96 -19.68 -9.45
CA ARG A 64 -13.14 -20.81 -8.99
C ARG A 64 -11.74 -20.31 -8.65
N LEU A 65 -11.25 -20.71 -7.48
CA LEU A 65 -9.98 -20.28 -6.92
C LEU A 65 -9.23 -21.48 -6.36
N ALA A 66 -7.89 -21.47 -6.40
CA ALA A 66 -7.08 -22.40 -5.62
C ALA A 66 -5.87 -21.73 -4.97
N ILE A 67 -5.52 -22.24 -3.80
CA ILE A 67 -4.18 -22.09 -3.23
C ILE A 67 -3.33 -23.30 -3.57
N ASP A 68 -2.00 -23.16 -3.57
CA ASP A 68 -1.08 -24.27 -3.79
C ASP A 68 -0.20 -24.52 -2.57
N LEU A 69 -0.30 -25.74 -2.01
CA LEU A 69 0.46 -26.14 -0.83
C LEU A 69 1.96 -26.28 -1.09
N ASN A 70 2.36 -26.40 -2.35
CA ASN A 70 3.77 -26.37 -2.75
C ASN A 70 4.27 -24.95 -3.01
N MET A 71 3.43 -23.93 -2.88
CA MET A 71 3.76 -22.52 -3.09
C MET A 71 3.36 -21.65 -1.90
N GLY A 72 3.65 -22.13 -0.68
CA GLY A 72 3.35 -21.39 0.54
C GLY A 72 1.87 -21.05 0.73
N GLY A 73 0.96 -21.74 0.03
CA GLY A 73 -0.48 -21.50 0.10
C GLY A 73 -0.92 -20.21 -0.60
N ALA A 74 -0.11 -19.64 -1.48
CA ALA A 74 -0.52 -18.50 -2.28
C ALA A 74 -1.64 -18.89 -3.26
N ILE A 75 -2.47 -17.92 -3.62
CA ILE A 75 -3.47 -18.11 -4.66
C ILE A 75 -2.71 -18.18 -5.99
N ASN A 76 -2.73 -19.36 -6.61
CA ASN A 76 -2.06 -19.62 -7.89
C ASN A 76 -3.04 -20.01 -9.01
N TYR A 77 -4.34 -20.02 -8.71
CA TYR A 77 -5.40 -20.24 -9.67
C TYR A 77 -6.60 -19.34 -9.38
N LEU A 78 -7.10 -18.66 -10.41
CA LEU A 78 -8.30 -17.84 -10.37
C LEU A 78 -8.97 -17.86 -11.74
N SER A 79 -10.27 -18.09 -11.79
CA SER A 79 -11.04 -18.13 -13.05
C SER A 79 -12.52 -17.86 -12.81
N GLU A 80 -13.22 -17.45 -13.86
CA GLU A 80 -14.69 -17.46 -13.89
C GLU A 80 -15.20 -18.92 -13.82
N ALA A 81 -16.35 -19.12 -13.18
CA ALA A 81 -16.97 -20.44 -13.13
C ALA A 81 -17.27 -20.97 -14.55
N GLY A 82 -16.89 -22.22 -14.80
CA GLY A 82 -17.03 -22.86 -16.12
C GLY A 82 -15.87 -22.60 -17.09
N SER A 83 -14.97 -21.66 -16.79
CA SER A 83 -13.71 -21.52 -17.52
C SER A 83 -12.65 -22.46 -16.94
N SER A 84 -11.74 -22.93 -17.80
CA SER A 84 -10.49 -23.58 -17.38
C SER A 84 -9.29 -22.64 -17.44
N GLU A 85 -9.48 -21.43 -17.95
CA GLU A 85 -8.42 -20.45 -18.14
C GLU A 85 -8.02 -19.83 -16.80
N ASN A 86 -6.79 -20.11 -16.38
CA ASN A 86 -6.23 -19.49 -15.20
C ASN A 86 -5.82 -18.05 -15.49
N MET A 87 -6.32 -17.11 -14.70
CA MET A 87 -5.96 -15.70 -14.79
C MET A 87 -4.61 -15.41 -14.13
N VAL A 88 -4.18 -16.22 -13.15
CA VAL A 88 -2.99 -15.98 -12.35
C VAL A 88 -1.73 -16.37 -13.13
N ASN A 89 -0.72 -15.48 -13.10
CA ASN A 89 0.62 -15.81 -13.57
C ASN A 89 1.39 -16.53 -12.47
N ASN A 90 2.18 -17.53 -12.86
CA ASN A 90 3.00 -18.39 -12.01
C ASN A 90 4.41 -18.59 -12.60
N TYR A 91 4.94 -17.65 -13.39
CA TYR A 91 6.24 -17.81 -14.06
C TYR A 91 7.41 -18.06 -13.10
N ASP A 92 7.36 -17.45 -11.92
CA ASP A 92 8.35 -17.56 -10.83
C ASP A 92 7.65 -17.50 -9.46
N TRP A 93 8.41 -17.61 -8.37
CA TRP A 93 7.88 -17.57 -7.01
C TRP A 93 7.55 -16.15 -6.54
N GLY A 94 8.01 -15.11 -7.21
CA GLY A 94 7.60 -13.73 -6.93
C GLY A 94 6.24 -13.37 -7.55
N ARG A 95 5.71 -14.18 -8.48
CA ARG A 95 4.51 -13.87 -9.25
C ARG A 95 3.35 -14.78 -8.91
N GLN A 96 2.51 -14.41 -7.95
CA GLN A 96 1.26 -15.09 -7.61
C GLN A 96 0.27 -14.03 -7.10
N LEU A 97 -0.87 -14.45 -6.56
CA LEU A 97 -1.66 -13.61 -5.66
C LEU A 97 -1.22 -13.90 -4.22
N GLN A 98 -0.36 -13.04 -3.68
CA GLN A 98 0.39 -13.33 -2.45
C GLN A 98 0.73 -12.08 -1.62
N THR A 99 1.28 -12.30 -0.43
CA THR A 99 1.80 -11.23 0.44
C THR A 99 3.32 -11.18 0.38
N ALA A 100 3.88 -9.98 0.27
CA ALA A 100 5.29 -9.71 0.50
C ALA A 100 5.50 -8.52 1.44
N LEU A 101 6.38 -8.70 2.43
CA LEU A 101 6.73 -7.66 3.41
C LEU A 101 8.08 -7.05 3.08
N TYR A 102 8.30 -5.81 3.47
CA TYR A 102 9.51 -5.05 3.23
C TYR A 102 9.93 -4.30 4.49
N GLY A 103 11.12 -4.61 5.00
CA GLY A 103 11.74 -3.94 6.14
C GLY A 103 13.26 -3.87 6.00
N GLY A 104 13.92 -3.15 6.91
CA GLY A 104 15.38 -3.15 6.98
C GLY A 104 15.93 -4.35 7.76
N PRO A 105 17.27 -4.50 7.83
CA PRO A 105 18.32 -3.63 7.28
C PRO A 105 18.51 -3.73 5.75
N PHE A 106 19.38 -2.87 5.20
CA PHE A 106 19.77 -2.83 3.78
C PHE A 106 21.31 -2.78 3.65
N PRO A 107 21.97 -3.79 3.07
CA PRO A 107 21.44 -5.11 2.72
C PRO A 107 20.98 -5.91 3.95
N TYR A 108 20.23 -6.99 3.72
CA TYR A 108 19.88 -7.95 4.77
C TYR A 108 20.64 -9.26 4.55
N SER A 109 21.57 -9.54 5.46
CA SER A 109 22.35 -10.78 5.52
C SER A 109 22.13 -11.44 6.88
N VAL A 110 21.94 -12.75 6.89
CA VAL A 110 21.68 -13.53 8.12
C VAL A 110 22.17 -14.97 7.91
N ASN A 111 22.54 -15.65 8.98
CA ASN A 111 22.95 -17.07 8.94
C ASN A 111 24.05 -17.40 7.91
N GLY A 112 24.96 -16.45 7.66
CA GLY A 112 26.04 -16.60 6.68
C GLY A 112 25.60 -16.52 5.21
N LYS A 113 24.36 -16.09 4.94
CA LYS A 113 23.79 -15.91 3.61
C LYS A 113 23.71 -14.43 3.27
N ASP A 114 24.14 -14.10 2.06
CA ASP A 114 24.07 -12.76 1.48
C ASP A 114 23.01 -12.69 0.38
N PRO A 115 22.36 -11.54 0.21
CA PRO A 115 21.32 -11.39 -0.80
C PRO A 115 21.92 -11.40 -2.21
N VAL A 116 21.20 -11.99 -3.17
CA VAL A 116 21.59 -11.93 -4.59
C VAL A 116 21.81 -10.49 -5.02
N TYR A 117 22.86 -10.26 -5.81
CA TYR A 117 23.31 -8.91 -6.16
C TYR A 117 22.18 -8.04 -6.70
N PHE A 118 21.33 -8.56 -7.58
CA PHE A 118 20.24 -7.82 -8.20
C PHE A 118 19.20 -7.29 -7.17
N TRP A 119 18.98 -8.03 -6.08
CA TRP A 119 17.98 -7.73 -5.05
C TRP A 119 18.58 -7.35 -3.69
N ARG A 120 19.89 -7.07 -3.63
CA ARG A 120 20.64 -6.79 -2.38
C ARG A 120 20.07 -5.65 -1.53
N ASN A 121 19.33 -4.73 -2.13
CA ASN A 121 18.74 -3.57 -1.46
C ASN A 121 17.25 -3.75 -1.13
N LEU A 122 16.67 -4.94 -1.29
CA LEU A 122 15.29 -5.20 -0.86
C LEU A 122 15.15 -5.25 0.66
N GLY A 123 16.23 -5.57 1.38
CA GLY A 123 16.28 -5.72 2.83
C GLY A 123 15.59 -6.99 3.33
N TRP A 124 15.01 -6.94 4.52
CA TRP A 124 14.21 -8.03 5.06
C TRP A 124 12.90 -8.13 4.25
N ASN A 125 12.86 -9.08 3.33
CA ASN A 125 11.76 -9.26 2.38
C ASN A 125 11.16 -10.68 2.41
N PRO A 126 10.33 -11.01 3.42
CA PRO A 126 9.53 -12.21 3.44
C PRO A 126 8.52 -12.25 2.28
N VAL A 127 8.54 -13.34 1.50
CA VAL A 127 7.62 -13.62 0.40
C VAL A 127 6.89 -14.93 0.67
N GLN A 128 5.56 -14.90 0.58
CA GLN A 128 4.68 -16.00 1.00
C GLN A 128 5.00 -17.32 0.31
N THR A 129 5.29 -17.30 -0.98
CA THR A 129 5.44 -18.49 -1.82
C THR A 129 6.80 -19.17 -1.67
N GLY A 130 7.89 -18.40 -1.55
CA GLY A 130 9.24 -18.92 -1.68
C GLY A 130 10.29 -17.84 -1.95
N ASP A 131 11.45 -18.26 -2.43
CA ASP A 131 12.61 -17.39 -2.67
C ASP A 131 12.98 -17.27 -4.16
N TYR A 132 13.97 -16.41 -4.44
CA TYR A 132 14.55 -16.21 -5.78
C TYR A 132 15.19 -17.48 -6.36
N TYR A 133 15.57 -18.44 -5.51
CA TYR A 133 16.28 -19.67 -5.87
C TYR A 133 15.34 -20.85 -6.13
N ASN A 134 14.02 -20.63 -6.15
CA ASN A 134 12.97 -21.62 -6.34
C ASN A 134 12.78 -22.60 -5.17
N HIS A 135 13.07 -22.19 -3.93
CA HIS A 135 12.69 -22.96 -2.75
C HIS A 135 11.26 -22.59 -2.31
N PRO A 136 10.41 -23.57 -2.01
CA PRO A 136 9.08 -23.32 -1.49
C PRO A 136 9.09 -22.87 -0.03
N ALA A 137 8.26 -21.89 0.26
CA ALA A 137 7.87 -21.58 1.63
C ALA A 137 7.08 -22.74 2.25
N ARG A 138 7.25 -22.89 3.57
CA ARG A 138 6.71 -24.03 4.30
C ARG A 138 5.29 -23.77 4.81
N ILE A 139 4.37 -24.67 4.48
CA ILE A 139 3.05 -24.74 5.12
C ILE A 139 3.17 -25.25 6.56
N VAL A 140 2.58 -24.51 7.49
CA VAL A 140 2.46 -24.89 8.91
C VAL A 140 1.13 -25.61 9.14
N SER A 141 0.04 -25.06 8.62
CA SER A 141 -1.29 -25.64 8.70
C SER A 141 -2.18 -25.07 7.60
N TYR A 142 -3.24 -25.81 7.25
CA TYR A 142 -4.27 -25.34 6.34
C TYR A 142 -5.61 -25.98 6.67
N GLN A 143 -6.70 -25.36 6.23
CA GLN A 143 -8.05 -25.90 6.31
C GLN A 143 -8.79 -25.55 5.02
N GLN A 144 -9.66 -26.46 4.57
CA GLN A 144 -10.49 -26.26 3.39
C GLN A 144 -11.94 -26.53 3.75
N GLY A 145 -12.79 -25.53 3.53
CA GLY A 145 -14.24 -25.65 3.53
C GLY A 145 -14.79 -25.75 2.11
N GLN A 146 -16.11 -25.65 1.97
CA GLN A 146 -16.76 -25.67 0.66
C GLN A 146 -16.45 -24.41 -0.17
N ASN A 147 -16.48 -23.24 0.46
CA ASN A 147 -16.27 -21.93 -0.15
C ASN A 147 -15.21 -21.10 0.60
N SER A 148 -14.41 -21.73 1.45
CA SER A 148 -13.39 -21.06 2.25
C SER A 148 -12.09 -21.86 2.34
N LEU A 149 -10.98 -21.14 2.48
CA LEU A 149 -9.65 -21.69 2.72
C LEU A 149 -9.00 -20.93 3.88
N TYR A 150 -8.23 -21.64 4.68
CA TYR A 150 -7.26 -21.06 5.60
C TYR A 150 -5.90 -21.68 5.32
N VAL A 151 -4.85 -20.86 5.36
CA VAL A 151 -3.47 -21.35 5.30
C VAL A 151 -2.55 -20.51 6.18
N LYS A 152 -1.62 -21.19 6.85
CA LYS A 152 -0.55 -20.59 7.62
C LYS A 152 0.79 -21.05 7.06
N THR A 153 1.67 -20.09 6.83
CA THR A 153 2.94 -20.31 6.14
C THR A 153 4.07 -19.62 6.87
N ILE A 154 5.26 -20.22 6.82
CA ILE A 154 6.52 -19.53 7.10
C ILE A 154 7.11 -19.13 5.75
N PRO A 155 7.07 -17.83 5.40
CA PRO A 155 7.61 -17.34 4.14
C PRO A 155 9.13 -17.46 4.10
N LEU A 156 9.72 -17.36 2.91
CA LEU A 156 11.17 -17.25 2.74
C LEU A 156 11.59 -15.80 2.50
N ILE A 157 12.83 -15.48 2.84
CA ILE A 157 13.44 -14.19 2.50
C ILE A 157 13.85 -14.22 1.03
N TRP A 158 13.14 -13.46 0.20
CA TRP A 158 13.26 -13.52 -1.26
C TRP A 158 14.69 -13.53 -1.81
N PRO A 159 15.58 -12.59 -1.45
CA PRO A 159 16.90 -12.54 -2.07
C PRO A 159 17.91 -13.53 -1.47
N LEU A 160 17.56 -14.32 -0.46
CA LEU A 160 18.44 -15.26 0.22
C LEU A 160 18.13 -16.71 -0.20
N PHE A 161 19.15 -17.57 -0.16
CA PHE A 161 19.02 -18.99 -0.49
C PHE A 161 18.37 -19.76 0.65
N ASP A 162 17.14 -20.24 0.45
CA ASP A 162 16.37 -21.10 1.35
C ASP A 162 16.42 -20.61 2.81
N GLU A 163 16.18 -19.32 3.01
CA GLU A 163 16.21 -18.69 4.34
C GLU A 163 14.78 -18.41 4.83
N PRO A 164 14.28 -19.15 5.83
CA PRO A 164 12.99 -18.86 6.43
C PRO A 164 12.98 -17.48 7.07
N ALA A 165 11.91 -16.73 6.85
CA ALA A 165 11.72 -15.48 7.55
C ALA A 165 11.29 -15.74 9.01
N ASP A 166 11.69 -14.85 9.91
CA ASP A 166 11.23 -14.81 11.30
C ASP A 166 9.78 -14.30 11.43
N CYS A 167 8.85 -14.87 10.68
CA CYS A 167 7.44 -14.51 10.75
C CYS A 167 6.51 -15.64 10.29
N PHE A 168 5.23 -15.50 10.62
CA PHE A 168 4.15 -16.29 10.04
C PHE A 168 3.24 -15.39 9.22
N MET A 169 2.78 -15.92 8.09
CA MET A 169 1.68 -15.34 7.32
C MET A 169 0.48 -16.27 7.37
N GLU A 170 -0.66 -15.73 7.73
CA GLU A 170 -1.94 -16.44 7.76
C GLU A 170 -2.92 -15.76 6.80
N HIS A 171 -3.60 -16.56 5.97
CA HIS A 171 -4.59 -16.09 5.02
C HIS A 171 -5.89 -16.85 5.25
N TRP A 172 -7.00 -16.11 5.39
CA TRP A 172 -8.36 -16.64 5.36
C TRP A 172 -9.04 -16.12 4.09
N ILE A 173 -9.48 -17.04 3.24
CA ILE A 173 -10.09 -16.75 1.94
C ILE A 173 -11.54 -17.22 1.98
N GLU A 174 -12.47 -16.36 1.57
CA GLU A 174 -13.90 -16.61 1.56
C GLU A 174 -14.49 -16.21 0.20
N LEU A 175 -15.22 -17.12 -0.45
CA LEU A 175 -15.90 -16.83 -1.72
C LEU A 175 -17.35 -16.38 -1.48
N GLN A 176 -17.71 -15.23 -2.07
CA GLN A 176 -19.08 -14.71 -2.10
C GLN A 176 -19.41 -14.14 -3.48
N GLY A 177 -20.38 -14.72 -4.17
CA GLY A 177 -20.70 -14.35 -5.55
C GLY A 177 -19.46 -14.42 -6.44
N ASN A 178 -19.16 -13.35 -7.17
CA ASN A 178 -17.99 -13.20 -8.02
C ASN A 178 -16.73 -12.69 -7.29
N THR A 179 -16.71 -12.72 -5.95
CA THR A 179 -15.62 -12.17 -5.15
C THR A 179 -14.89 -13.22 -4.31
N ALA A 180 -13.60 -12.96 -4.07
CA ALA A 180 -12.82 -13.62 -3.04
C ALA A 180 -12.36 -12.57 -2.02
N HIS A 181 -12.92 -12.61 -0.82
CA HIS A 181 -12.49 -11.78 0.30
C HIS A 181 -11.34 -12.48 1.02
N VAL A 182 -10.26 -11.75 1.29
CA VAL A 182 -9.06 -12.31 1.91
C VAL A 182 -8.67 -11.47 3.11
N LYS A 183 -8.62 -12.10 4.29
CA LYS A 183 -8.04 -11.54 5.50
C LYS A 183 -6.66 -12.10 5.71
N ILE A 184 -5.74 -11.25 6.13
CA ILE A 184 -4.34 -11.61 6.34
C ILE A 184 -3.90 -11.17 7.71
N ARG A 185 -3.13 -12.06 8.37
CA ARG A 185 -2.39 -11.74 9.58
C ARG A 185 -0.92 -12.10 9.38
N SER A 186 -0.05 -11.12 9.55
CA SER A 186 1.41 -11.33 9.62
C SER A 186 1.88 -11.16 11.05
N THR A 187 2.48 -12.20 11.63
CA THR A 187 3.04 -12.18 12.99
C THR A 187 4.55 -12.23 12.90
N ILE A 188 5.23 -11.17 13.33
CA ILE A 188 6.68 -11.02 13.24
C ILE A 188 7.33 -11.47 14.55
N ASN A 189 8.47 -12.15 14.47
CA ASN A 189 9.23 -12.65 15.62
C ASN A 189 10.75 -12.58 15.37
N ARG A 190 11.22 -11.42 14.91
CA ARG A 190 12.64 -11.17 14.63
C ARG A 190 13.44 -11.08 15.92
N ALA A 191 14.63 -11.69 15.90
CA ALA A 191 15.63 -11.55 16.96
C ALA A 191 16.27 -10.16 16.99
N ASP A 192 16.43 -9.55 15.81
CA ASP A 192 16.89 -8.18 15.66
C ASP A 192 15.77 -7.19 16.06
N THR A 193 16.04 -6.40 17.11
CA THR A 193 15.10 -5.46 17.71
C THR A 193 15.26 -4.02 17.22
N ALA A 194 16.16 -3.77 16.26
CA ALA A 194 16.33 -2.43 15.70
C ALA A 194 15.06 -1.96 14.99
N GLN A 195 14.66 -0.70 15.24
CA GLN A 195 13.60 -0.07 14.46
C GLN A 195 14.18 0.40 13.12
N TYR A 196 13.58 -0.05 12.03
CA TYR A 196 13.89 0.42 10.67
C TYR A 196 12.83 1.40 10.18
N ASP A 197 13.20 2.19 9.18
CA ASP A 197 12.29 3.08 8.46
C ASP A 197 11.09 2.31 7.86
N GLY A 198 9.88 2.86 7.99
CA GLY A 198 8.67 2.25 7.44
C GLY A 198 8.67 2.17 5.91
N ARG A 199 8.04 1.16 5.31
CA ARG A 199 8.05 0.97 3.85
C ARG A 199 6.69 0.64 3.28
N THR A 200 6.55 0.88 1.97
CA THR A 200 5.42 0.34 1.21
C THR A 200 5.48 -1.18 1.17
N GLN A 201 4.33 -1.82 1.33
CA GLN A 201 4.19 -3.29 1.38
C GLN A 201 3.42 -3.81 0.18
N GLU A 202 3.56 -5.10 -0.15
CA GLU A 202 2.70 -5.77 -1.14
C GLU A 202 1.63 -6.59 -0.41
N MET A 203 0.46 -5.98 -0.24
CA MET A 203 -0.59 -6.47 0.65
C MET A 203 -1.98 -6.43 -0.03
N PRO A 204 -2.22 -7.19 -1.11
CA PRO A 204 -1.36 -8.22 -1.71
C PRO A 204 -0.63 -7.69 -2.96
N CYS A 205 0.27 -8.49 -3.52
CA CYS A 205 0.56 -8.43 -4.96
C CYS A 205 -0.38 -9.35 -5.74
N VAL A 206 -0.76 -8.91 -6.94
CA VAL A 206 -1.65 -9.62 -7.86
C VAL A 206 -1.01 -9.64 -9.24
N TYR A 207 -0.54 -10.81 -9.67
CA TYR A 207 0.02 -11.03 -11.00
C TYR A 207 -0.96 -11.81 -11.88
N LEU A 208 -1.35 -11.24 -13.00
CA LEU A 208 -2.19 -11.89 -14.01
C LEU A 208 -1.43 -12.14 -15.32
N ASN A 209 -1.91 -13.13 -16.06
CA ASN A 209 -1.39 -13.49 -17.38
C ASN A 209 -1.62 -12.37 -18.41
N ALA A 210 -0.84 -12.40 -19.48
CA ALA A 210 -0.78 -11.34 -20.49
C ALA A 210 -2.13 -10.86 -21.07
N PRO A 211 -3.19 -11.68 -21.23
CA PRO A 211 -4.47 -11.19 -21.73
C PRO A 211 -5.12 -10.12 -20.85
N TRP A 212 -4.83 -10.08 -19.54
CA TRP A 212 -5.36 -9.08 -18.61
C TRP A 212 -4.43 -7.86 -18.47
N TYR A 213 -4.12 -7.23 -19.60
CA TYR A 213 -3.10 -6.18 -19.69
C TYR A 213 -3.57 -4.78 -19.34
N ARG A 214 -4.88 -4.54 -19.34
CA ARG A 214 -5.43 -3.19 -19.16
C ARG A 214 -5.48 -2.84 -17.69
N MET A 215 -4.53 -2.02 -17.26
CA MET A 215 -4.44 -1.46 -15.90
C MET A 215 -5.41 -0.30 -15.76
N VAL A 216 -6.47 -0.44 -14.96
CA VAL A 216 -7.57 0.53 -14.88
C VAL A 216 -7.89 0.89 -13.43
N THR A 217 -8.06 2.18 -13.14
CA THR A 217 -8.49 2.67 -11.81
C THR A 217 -9.16 4.05 -11.92
N TYR A 218 -9.76 4.55 -10.83
CA TYR A 218 -10.22 5.94 -10.74
C TYR A 218 -9.21 6.81 -9.99
N THR A 219 -8.62 7.80 -10.68
CA THR A 219 -7.65 8.76 -10.13
C THR A 219 -8.23 10.17 -9.95
N GLY A 220 -9.55 10.33 -10.12
CA GLY A 220 -10.21 11.63 -10.00
C GLY A 220 -10.36 12.09 -8.54
N THR A 221 -10.68 13.37 -8.35
CA THR A 221 -10.83 13.97 -7.01
C THR A 221 -12.27 13.95 -6.47
N GLN A 222 -13.23 13.48 -7.27
CA GLN A 222 -14.65 13.37 -6.91
C GLN A 222 -15.05 11.88 -6.92
N PRO A 223 -14.64 11.08 -5.92
CA PRO A 223 -14.88 9.65 -5.92
C PRO A 223 -16.38 9.34 -5.80
N PHE A 224 -16.76 8.15 -6.25
CA PHE A 224 -18.12 7.62 -6.14
C PHE A 224 -19.18 8.41 -6.92
N THR A 225 -18.78 9.10 -7.97
CA THR A 225 -19.65 9.90 -8.86
C THR A 225 -19.86 9.27 -10.23
N ASN A 226 -19.33 8.06 -10.45
CA ASN A 226 -19.24 7.42 -11.76
C ASN A 226 -18.43 8.23 -12.78
N GLY A 227 -17.51 9.09 -12.31
CA GLY A 227 -16.56 9.78 -13.17
C GLY A 227 -15.73 8.82 -14.05
N PRO A 228 -15.12 9.32 -15.13
CA PRO A 228 -14.33 8.50 -16.05
C PRO A 228 -13.15 7.86 -15.31
N VAL A 229 -12.86 6.61 -15.67
CA VAL A 229 -11.69 5.87 -15.17
C VAL A 229 -10.46 6.25 -15.98
N THR A 230 -9.29 6.01 -15.40
CA THR A 230 -7.98 6.17 -16.04
C THR A 230 -7.45 4.80 -16.42
N GLU A 231 -7.07 4.63 -17.68
CA GLU A 231 -6.29 3.48 -18.14
C GLU A 231 -4.81 3.84 -18.12
N ILE A 232 -4.02 3.06 -17.37
CA ILE A 232 -2.59 3.28 -17.17
C ILE A 232 -1.85 2.56 -18.29
N SER A 233 -1.24 3.33 -19.19
CA SER A 233 -0.55 2.80 -20.38
C SER A 233 0.94 2.52 -20.17
N LYS A 234 1.52 3.10 -19.13
CA LYS A 234 2.94 2.94 -18.80
C LYS A 234 3.16 1.57 -18.15
N LEU A 235 4.11 0.81 -18.69
CA LEU A 235 4.49 -0.53 -18.23
C LEU A 235 5.59 -0.50 -17.16
N GLU A 236 5.92 0.67 -16.61
CA GLU A 236 6.83 0.81 -15.49
C GLU A 236 6.07 0.70 -14.16
N MET A 237 6.80 0.40 -13.07
CA MET A 237 6.20 0.32 -11.74
C MET A 237 5.74 1.72 -11.31
N LEU A 238 4.43 1.93 -11.24
CA LEU A 238 3.86 3.23 -10.91
C LEU A 238 2.87 3.12 -9.77
N SER A 239 3.04 3.98 -8.76
CA SER A 239 2.01 4.16 -7.74
C SER A 239 1.00 5.21 -8.16
N HIS A 240 -0.27 4.96 -7.84
CA HIS A 240 -1.40 5.83 -8.14
C HIS A 240 -2.17 6.14 -6.86
N TYR A 241 -2.67 7.36 -6.77
CA TYR A 241 -3.61 7.76 -5.74
C TYR A 241 -5.04 7.50 -6.24
N THR A 242 -5.70 6.51 -5.65
CA THR A 242 -7.02 6.02 -6.08
C THR A 242 -8.05 6.37 -5.02
N THR A 243 -8.97 7.29 -5.35
CA THR A 243 -9.92 7.84 -4.37
C THR A 243 -11.15 6.97 -4.15
N GLU A 244 -11.31 5.92 -4.95
CA GLU A 244 -12.37 4.93 -4.83
C GLU A 244 -11.90 3.59 -4.22
N ASN A 245 -10.64 3.51 -3.77
CA ASN A 245 -10.05 2.34 -3.09
C ASN A 245 -9.99 1.05 -3.92
N TRP A 246 -9.92 1.15 -5.25
CA TRP A 246 -9.79 -0.01 -6.14
C TRP A 246 -8.86 0.24 -7.35
N THR A 247 -8.28 -0.84 -7.87
CA THR A 247 -7.59 -0.90 -9.17
C THR A 247 -7.94 -2.22 -9.87
N ALA A 248 -7.74 -2.35 -11.17
CA ALA A 248 -8.12 -3.54 -11.93
C ALA A 248 -7.14 -3.88 -13.05
N LEU A 249 -7.10 -5.16 -13.39
CA LEU A 249 -6.45 -5.71 -14.57
C LEU A 249 -7.53 -6.38 -15.43
N LEU A 250 -7.72 -5.86 -16.65
CA LEU A 250 -8.79 -6.26 -17.57
C LEU A 250 -8.23 -6.73 -18.91
N ASN A 251 -8.98 -7.58 -19.59
CA ASN A 251 -8.76 -7.93 -20.98
C ASN A 251 -9.38 -6.90 -21.95
N ASP A 252 -9.22 -7.13 -23.25
CA ASP A 252 -9.75 -6.28 -24.32
C ASP A 252 -11.29 -6.19 -24.32
N GLU A 253 -12.01 -7.22 -23.86
CA GLU A 253 -13.46 -7.14 -23.63
C GLU A 253 -13.85 -6.41 -22.32
N GLY A 254 -12.88 -5.90 -21.56
CA GLY A 254 -13.12 -5.17 -20.31
C GLY A 254 -13.53 -6.05 -19.14
N ARG A 255 -13.16 -7.34 -19.17
CA ARG A 255 -13.35 -8.33 -18.10
C ARG A 255 -12.03 -8.72 -17.44
N GLY A 256 -12.03 -9.01 -16.16
CA GLY A 256 -10.84 -9.42 -15.44
C GLY A 256 -11.01 -9.39 -13.94
N VAL A 257 -9.99 -8.89 -13.25
CA VAL A 257 -9.94 -8.89 -11.78
C VAL A 257 -9.76 -7.46 -11.28
N GLY A 258 -10.67 -7.03 -10.41
CA GLY A 258 -10.50 -5.85 -9.56
C GLY A 258 -9.88 -6.23 -8.22
N LEU A 259 -9.02 -5.37 -7.69
CA LEU A 259 -8.51 -5.40 -6.32
C LEU A 259 -9.10 -4.20 -5.57
N TYR A 260 -9.86 -4.48 -4.52
CA TYR A 260 -10.41 -3.49 -3.60
C TYR A 260 -9.81 -3.67 -2.20
N GLN A 261 -9.44 -2.58 -1.54
CA GLN A 261 -9.03 -2.60 -0.14
C GLN A 261 -9.62 -1.38 0.60
N PRO A 262 -10.41 -1.58 1.67
CA PRO A 262 -11.05 -0.47 2.37
C PRO A 262 -10.04 0.52 2.94
N ASN A 263 -10.32 1.82 2.80
CA ASN A 263 -9.46 2.92 3.28
C ASN A 263 -8.02 2.91 2.73
N GLN A 264 -7.75 2.18 1.64
CA GLN A 264 -6.47 2.23 0.94
C GLN A 264 -6.56 3.17 -0.26
N PHE A 265 -5.71 4.17 -0.30
CA PHE A 265 -5.68 5.14 -1.39
C PHE A 265 -4.45 5.01 -2.29
N ARG A 266 -3.51 4.12 -1.97
CA ARG A 266 -2.32 3.86 -2.77
C ARG A 266 -2.35 2.45 -3.35
N PHE A 267 -2.25 2.38 -4.66
CA PHE A 267 -2.07 1.14 -5.41
C PHE A 267 -0.90 1.32 -6.37
N LYS A 268 -0.21 0.25 -6.73
CA LYS A 268 0.71 0.27 -7.87
C LYS A 268 0.23 -0.64 -8.97
N THR A 269 0.70 -0.34 -10.18
CA THR A 269 0.54 -1.20 -11.33
C THR A 269 1.86 -1.31 -12.09
N ASN A 270 2.05 -2.41 -12.81
CA ASN A 270 3.25 -2.64 -13.61
C ASN A 270 2.98 -3.63 -14.75
N GLY A 271 3.79 -3.58 -15.81
CA GLY A 271 3.82 -4.59 -16.87
C GLY A 271 5.17 -5.30 -16.92
N PHE A 272 5.16 -6.59 -17.25
CA PHE A 272 6.36 -7.40 -17.45
C PHE A 272 6.34 -8.03 -18.83
N GLY A 273 7.50 -8.09 -19.48
CA GLY A 273 7.59 -8.53 -20.87
C GLY A 273 6.96 -7.54 -21.84
N SER A 274 6.50 -8.04 -23.00
CA SER A 274 5.85 -7.22 -24.02
C SER A 274 4.72 -8.01 -24.70
N GLY A 275 3.62 -7.32 -25.01
CA GLY A 275 2.48 -7.87 -25.73
C GLY A 275 1.38 -8.38 -24.80
N HIS A 276 0.30 -8.88 -25.41
CA HIS A 276 -0.95 -9.26 -24.72
C HIS A 276 -1.22 -10.76 -24.80
N VAL A 277 -0.19 -11.55 -25.14
CA VAL A 277 -0.25 -13.01 -25.30
C VAL A 277 0.74 -13.64 -24.35
N GLY A 278 0.29 -14.68 -23.66
CA GLY A 278 1.05 -15.38 -22.63
C GLY A 278 0.10 -16.12 -21.69
N LYS A 279 0.56 -17.26 -21.18
CA LYS A 279 -0.17 -18.13 -20.27
C LYS A 279 0.48 -18.10 -18.89
N GLU A 280 -0.04 -18.96 -18.02
CA GLU A 280 0.35 -19.13 -16.62
C GLU A 280 1.87 -19.11 -16.37
N PHE A 281 2.69 -19.68 -17.26
CA PHE A 281 4.14 -19.79 -17.06
C PHE A 281 4.96 -18.96 -18.03
N ASP A 282 4.37 -17.95 -18.66
CA ASP A 282 5.08 -17.02 -19.52
C ASP A 282 5.53 -15.77 -18.74
N VAL A 283 6.66 -15.20 -19.17
CA VAL A 283 7.24 -14.02 -18.51
C VAL A 283 6.32 -12.79 -18.62
N THR A 284 5.58 -12.70 -19.73
CA THR A 284 4.67 -11.58 -20.00
C THR A 284 3.48 -11.65 -19.05
N SER A 285 3.37 -10.66 -18.19
CA SER A 285 2.38 -10.61 -17.11
C SER A 285 2.12 -9.17 -16.69
N TYR A 286 1.02 -8.96 -15.99
CA TYR A 286 0.61 -7.65 -15.50
C TYR A 286 0.33 -7.70 -14.02
N TYR A 287 0.62 -6.59 -13.36
CA TYR A 287 0.65 -6.51 -11.91
C TYR A 287 -0.18 -5.37 -11.40
N MET A 288 -0.84 -5.62 -10.29
CA MET A 288 -1.37 -4.61 -9.41
C MET A 288 -1.12 -4.98 -7.95
N ASN A 289 -0.96 -3.99 -7.08
CA ASN A 289 -0.93 -4.20 -5.65
C ASN A 289 -1.68 -3.09 -4.91
N ALA A 290 -2.13 -3.41 -3.71
CA ALA A 290 -2.38 -2.41 -2.70
C ALA A 290 -1.10 -2.17 -1.91
N ASP A 291 -0.74 -0.90 -1.73
CA ASP A 291 0.64 -0.51 -1.39
C ASP A 291 0.73 0.33 -0.11
N PRO A 292 0.22 -0.14 1.04
CA PRO A 292 0.23 0.64 2.28
C PRO A 292 1.66 0.86 2.77
N PHE A 293 1.91 2.01 3.38
CA PHE A 293 3.09 2.17 4.23
C PHE A 293 2.86 1.46 5.56
N LEU A 294 3.89 0.78 6.05
CA LEU A 294 3.86 0.09 7.33
C LEU A 294 5.17 0.28 8.10
N GLN A 295 5.04 0.58 9.39
CA GLN A 295 6.12 0.52 10.37
C GLN A 295 6.17 -0.89 10.96
N ILE A 296 7.14 -1.70 10.53
CA ILE A 296 7.31 -3.08 10.99
C ILE A 296 8.22 -3.10 12.23
N ASP A 297 7.69 -3.62 13.34
CA ASP A 297 8.38 -3.92 14.58
C ASP A 297 8.87 -5.37 14.56
N HIS A 298 9.90 -5.65 15.33
CA HIS A 298 10.49 -7.00 15.41
C HIS A 298 9.51 -8.06 15.95
N ASN A 299 8.49 -7.65 16.72
CA ASN A 299 7.51 -8.50 17.39
C ASN A 299 6.05 -8.12 17.06
N GLY A 300 5.83 -7.40 15.95
CA GLY A 300 4.53 -6.85 15.59
C GLY A 300 3.52 -7.88 15.06
N VAL A 301 2.23 -7.57 15.18
CA VAL A 301 1.13 -8.32 14.54
C VAL A 301 0.37 -7.35 13.63
N TYR A 302 0.30 -7.67 12.35
CA TYR A 302 -0.29 -6.82 11.33
C TYR A 302 -1.43 -7.53 10.64
N GLU A 303 -2.59 -6.89 10.60
CA GLU A 303 -3.80 -7.42 9.97
C GLU A 303 -4.27 -6.48 8.87
N PHE A 304 -4.68 -7.07 7.75
CA PHE A 304 -5.27 -6.35 6.64
C PHE A 304 -6.24 -7.25 5.88
N GLU A 305 -7.11 -6.64 5.09
CA GLU A 305 -8.08 -7.35 4.28
C GLU A 305 -8.16 -6.71 2.90
N TYR A 306 -8.46 -7.52 1.89
CA TYR A 306 -8.74 -7.06 0.54
C TYR A 306 -9.82 -7.94 -0.09
N THR A 307 -10.32 -7.53 -1.24
CA THR A 307 -11.24 -8.34 -2.03
C THR A 307 -10.83 -8.32 -3.49
N LEU A 308 -10.82 -9.51 -4.08
CA LEU A 308 -10.69 -9.71 -5.52
C LEU A 308 -12.09 -9.83 -6.12
N ILE A 309 -12.35 -9.12 -7.21
CA ILE A 309 -13.65 -9.08 -7.86
C ILE A 309 -13.49 -9.51 -9.31
N LEU A 310 -14.08 -10.65 -9.70
CA LEU A 310 -14.07 -11.11 -11.08
C LEU A 310 -15.25 -10.52 -11.85
N GLY A 311 -15.01 -10.01 -13.04
CA GLY A 311 -16.09 -9.59 -13.94
C GLY A 311 -15.69 -8.40 -14.79
N THR A 312 -16.70 -7.66 -15.23
CA THR A 312 -16.51 -6.44 -16.01
C THR A 312 -16.03 -5.29 -15.13
N LEU A 313 -15.50 -4.22 -15.75
CA LEU A 313 -15.27 -2.95 -15.07
C LEU A 313 -16.51 -2.44 -14.30
N ALA A 314 -17.72 -2.66 -14.85
CA ALA A 314 -18.95 -2.25 -14.20
C ALA A 314 -19.19 -3.05 -12.90
N ASP A 315 -18.97 -4.36 -12.92
CA ASP A 315 -19.11 -5.23 -11.73
C ASP A 315 -18.12 -4.80 -10.63
N ILE A 316 -16.87 -4.51 -11.00
CA ILE A 316 -15.81 -4.07 -10.08
C ILE A 316 -16.17 -2.73 -9.43
N ARG A 317 -16.58 -1.73 -10.24
CA ARG A 317 -17.00 -0.42 -9.71
C ARG A 317 -18.25 -0.53 -8.84
N GLN A 318 -19.23 -1.33 -9.26
CA GLN A 318 -20.45 -1.55 -8.49
C GLN A 318 -20.13 -2.16 -7.12
N TYR A 319 -19.22 -3.14 -7.05
CA TYR A 319 -18.77 -3.70 -5.79
C TYR A 319 -18.17 -2.62 -4.89
N ALA A 320 -17.21 -1.82 -5.39
CA ALA A 320 -16.59 -0.74 -4.62
C ALA A 320 -17.61 0.32 -4.17
N TYR A 321 -18.62 0.61 -4.99
CA TYR A 321 -19.64 1.61 -4.70
C TYR A 321 -20.63 1.16 -3.62
N ALA A 322 -20.81 -0.15 -3.47
CA ALA A 322 -21.64 -0.78 -2.45
C ALA A 322 -20.96 -0.88 -1.08
N GLN A 323 -19.64 -0.64 -0.99
CA GLN A 323 -18.92 -0.66 0.28
C GLN A 323 -19.16 0.62 1.11
N PRO A 324 -18.95 0.56 2.44
CA PRO A 324 -18.91 1.75 3.27
C PRO A 324 -17.95 2.79 2.68
N ARG A 325 -18.36 4.07 2.71
CA ARG A 325 -17.50 5.16 2.24
C ARG A 325 -16.26 5.26 3.14
N PRO A 326 -15.08 5.56 2.56
CA PRO A 326 -13.88 5.68 3.36
C PRO A 326 -13.95 6.88 4.31
N GLU A 327 -13.15 6.83 5.36
CA GLU A 327 -13.02 7.93 6.32
C GLU A 327 -12.53 9.21 5.63
N THR A 328 -13.32 10.27 5.74
CA THR A 328 -13.06 11.55 5.04
C THR A 328 -12.52 12.65 5.96
N VAL A 329 -12.31 12.32 7.24
CA VAL A 329 -11.79 13.21 8.27
C VAL A 329 -10.80 12.46 9.17
N PRO A 330 -9.85 13.13 9.84
CA PRO A 330 -8.98 12.48 10.81
C PRO A 330 -9.78 11.91 11.99
N ASN A 331 -9.56 10.63 12.30
CA ASN A 331 -10.15 9.95 13.46
C ASN A 331 -9.18 8.91 14.07
N PHE A 332 -7.89 9.24 14.14
CA PHE A 332 -6.87 8.33 14.65
C PHE A 332 -6.85 8.31 16.17
N LYS A 333 -6.94 7.11 16.77
CA LYS A 333 -6.91 6.88 18.22
C LYS A 333 -5.99 5.69 18.52
N PHE A 334 -4.80 5.95 19.04
CA PHE A 334 -3.72 4.96 19.15
C PHE A 334 -3.90 4.05 20.37
N THR A 335 -5.04 3.36 20.45
CA THR A 335 -5.40 2.50 21.58
C THR A 335 -4.64 1.19 21.59
N LYS A 336 -4.44 0.60 20.41
CA LYS A 336 -3.89 -0.75 20.23
C LYS A 336 -2.84 -0.88 19.12
N ASP A 337 -2.78 0.08 18.20
CA ASP A 337 -1.89 0.05 17.03
C ASP A 337 -1.58 1.47 16.52
N ARG A 338 -0.79 1.54 15.45
CA ARG A 338 -0.40 2.80 14.78
C ARG A 338 -1.41 3.28 13.73
N GLN A 339 -2.45 2.50 13.41
CA GLN A 339 -3.42 2.82 12.34
C GLN A 339 -2.75 3.28 11.02
N GLY A 340 -1.68 2.58 10.60
CA GLY A 340 -0.91 2.91 9.40
C GLY A 340 0.02 4.12 9.52
N TRP A 341 0.11 4.76 10.70
CA TRP A 341 1.13 5.79 10.93
C TRP A 341 2.53 5.18 10.91
N PHE A 342 3.46 5.91 10.30
CA PHE A 342 4.85 5.48 10.13
C PHE A 342 5.82 6.62 10.37
N TYR A 343 7.10 6.29 10.43
CA TYR A 343 8.15 7.21 10.83
C TYR A 343 9.20 7.41 9.75
N TYR A 344 9.76 8.62 9.70
CA TYR A 344 11.01 8.91 9.03
C TYR A 344 11.99 9.51 10.00
N ASN A 345 13.19 8.94 10.09
CA ASN A 345 14.29 9.46 10.88
C ASN A 345 13.92 9.71 12.36
N VAL A 346 12.99 8.92 12.89
CA VAL A 346 12.56 8.95 14.30
C VAL A 346 12.14 7.56 14.74
N THR A 347 12.34 7.28 16.03
CA THR A 347 11.95 6.01 16.65
C THR A 347 10.86 6.22 17.70
N ASP A 348 10.10 5.16 17.99
CA ASP A 348 9.18 5.10 19.11
C ASP A 348 9.55 3.96 20.07
N LYS A 349 8.71 3.69 21.08
CA LYS A 349 8.93 2.60 22.04
C LYS A 349 8.68 1.19 21.48
N GLY A 350 8.22 1.07 20.23
CA GLY A 350 7.91 -0.21 19.60
C GLY A 350 6.56 -0.79 20.04
N TRP A 351 6.30 -2.02 19.57
CA TRP A 351 5.10 -2.80 19.85
C TRP A 351 5.21 -3.60 21.17
N PRO A 352 4.10 -3.81 21.94
CA PRO A 352 2.72 -3.44 21.64
C PRO A 352 2.39 -1.98 21.96
N ILE A 353 1.50 -1.40 21.15
CA ILE A 353 0.93 -0.08 21.40
C ILE A 353 -0.14 -0.18 22.49
N GLN A 354 -0.05 0.69 23.49
CA GLN A 354 -0.95 0.71 24.65
C GLN A 354 -1.42 2.14 24.91
N ASN A 355 -2.55 2.51 24.32
CA ASN A 355 -3.22 3.82 24.48
C ASN A 355 -2.48 5.06 23.96
N GLU A 356 -1.23 4.95 23.51
CA GLU A 356 -0.46 6.06 22.95
C GLU A 356 0.69 5.55 22.06
N LEU A 357 1.08 6.38 21.08
CA LEU A 357 2.40 6.28 20.45
C LEU A 357 3.41 7.05 21.29
N ASN A 358 4.54 6.44 21.63
CA ASN A 358 5.56 7.04 22.47
C ASN A 358 6.82 7.29 21.64
N VAL A 359 6.84 8.44 20.96
CA VAL A 359 7.82 8.81 19.94
C VAL A 359 8.96 9.61 20.57
N ASN A 360 10.21 9.24 20.28
CA ASN A 360 11.38 10.03 20.64
C ASN A 360 11.36 11.32 19.81
N TRP A 361 11.09 12.49 20.39
CA TRP A 361 10.76 13.72 19.64
C TRP A 361 12.00 14.46 19.11
N GLN A 362 12.88 13.72 18.46
CA GLN A 362 14.16 14.16 17.89
C GLN A 362 14.56 13.23 16.73
N ARG A 363 15.51 13.68 15.91
CA ARG A 363 16.10 12.86 14.85
C ARG A 363 16.84 11.65 15.42
N ALA A 364 16.66 10.50 14.78
CA ALA A 364 17.46 9.30 15.01
C ALA A 364 18.87 9.42 14.39
N ASP A 365 18.97 10.09 13.25
CA ASP A 365 20.20 10.34 12.50
C ASP A 365 20.28 11.83 12.10
N THR A 366 21.33 12.49 12.57
CA THR A 366 21.55 13.93 12.37
C THR A 366 22.08 14.30 11.00
N SER A 367 22.58 13.32 10.25
CA SER A 367 23.03 13.50 8.87
C SER A 367 21.88 13.51 7.86
N LYS A 368 20.70 12.99 8.26
CA LYS A 368 19.48 12.97 7.45
C LYS A 368 18.64 14.23 7.67
N ALA A 369 17.68 14.43 6.76
CA ALA A 369 16.67 15.47 6.84
C ALA A 369 15.83 15.36 8.13
N ASN A 370 15.00 16.36 8.41
CA ASN A 370 14.21 16.40 9.63
C ASN A 370 13.31 15.15 9.76
N PHE A 371 13.05 14.75 11.00
CA PHE A 371 12.19 13.61 11.25
C PHE A 371 10.73 13.93 10.96
N ARG A 372 9.95 12.88 10.70
CA ARG A 372 8.50 13.00 10.50
C ARG A 372 7.76 11.83 11.12
N VAL A 373 6.60 12.13 11.72
CA VAL A 373 5.61 11.17 12.19
C VAL A 373 4.39 11.31 11.29
N CYS A 374 4.15 10.36 10.40
CA CYS A 374 3.27 10.54 9.25
C CYS A 374 2.03 9.66 9.32
N SER A 375 0.88 10.22 8.89
CA SER A 375 -0.35 9.47 8.69
C SER A 375 -0.23 8.51 7.51
N PRO A 376 -1.08 7.48 7.40
CA PRO A 376 -1.30 6.81 6.12
C PRO A 376 -1.83 7.81 5.08
N PHE A 377 -1.93 7.37 3.83
CA PHE A 377 -2.68 8.14 2.83
C PHE A 377 -4.16 8.23 3.21
N VAL A 378 -4.75 9.38 2.95
CA VAL A 378 -6.14 9.72 3.31
C VAL A 378 -6.84 10.43 2.15
N TYR A 379 -8.14 10.69 2.28
CA TYR A 379 -8.93 11.52 1.38
C TYR A 379 -9.68 12.57 2.20
N TRP A 380 -9.08 13.74 2.41
CA TRP A 380 -9.69 14.81 3.22
C TRP A 380 -9.99 16.04 2.39
N LYS A 381 -11.24 16.49 2.46
CA LYS A 381 -11.64 17.79 1.95
C LYS A 381 -11.40 18.84 3.04
N PRO A 382 -10.62 19.88 2.79
CA PRO A 382 -10.36 20.95 3.76
C PRO A 382 -11.61 21.59 4.38
N THR A 383 -12.71 21.66 3.64
CA THR A 383 -14.00 22.16 4.12
C THR A 383 -14.56 21.34 5.29
N ASP A 384 -14.24 20.05 5.31
CA ASP A 384 -14.73 19.10 6.30
C ASP A 384 -13.72 18.95 7.46
N VAL A 385 -12.51 19.50 7.30
CA VAL A 385 -11.42 19.49 8.28
C VAL A 385 -10.91 20.93 8.52
N PRO A 386 -11.73 21.83 9.07
CA PRO A 386 -11.30 23.21 9.36
C PRO A 386 -10.30 23.27 10.52
N LYS A 387 -10.25 22.22 11.34
CA LYS A 387 -9.39 22.09 12.52
C LYS A 387 -8.93 20.64 12.67
N ILE A 388 -7.76 20.48 13.28
CA ILE A 388 -7.26 19.20 13.77
C ILE A 388 -6.98 19.32 15.26
N TYR A 389 -7.41 18.32 16.02
CA TYR A 389 -7.17 18.18 17.45
C TYR A 389 -6.14 17.08 17.68
N ILE A 390 -5.02 17.44 18.31
CA ILE A 390 -3.94 16.52 18.65
C ILE A 390 -3.92 16.36 20.17
N GLN A 391 -4.25 15.16 20.66
CA GLN A 391 -4.10 14.85 22.09
C GLN A 391 -2.71 14.28 22.34
N ALA A 392 -1.82 15.08 22.89
CA ALA A 392 -0.42 14.70 23.10
C ALA A 392 0.18 15.28 24.38
N ALA A 393 1.22 14.62 24.88
CA ALA A 393 2.09 15.13 25.93
C ALA A 393 3.51 15.25 25.37
N PHE A 394 4.07 16.46 25.40
CA PHE A 394 5.42 16.72 24.93
C PHE A 394 6.35 16.90 26.13
N THR A 395 7.51 16.25 26.11
CA THR A 395 8.62 16.51 27.02
C THR A 395 9.76 17.05 26.17
N THR A 396 9.94 18.37 26.15
CA THR A 396 10.90 19.05 25.26
C THR A 396 11.06 20.52 25.67
N LYS A 397 12.17 21.16 25.28
CA LYS A 397 12.36 22.62 25.35
C LYS A 397 11.66 23.35 24.20
N ALA A 398 11.26 22.65 23.14
CA ALA A 398 10.52 23.26 22.03
C ALA A 398 9.17 23.80 22.52
N THR A 399 8.83 25.00 22.05
CA THR A 399 7.55 25.65 22.35
C THR A 399 6.57 25.56 21.18
N THR A 400 6.98 24.96 20.06
CA THR A 400 6.17 24.77 18.86
C THR A 400 6.36 23.37 18.28
N ALA A 401 5.30 22.83 17.71
CA ALA A 401 5.35 21.71 16.77
C ALA A 401 4.73 22.15 15.44
N ARG A 402 4.96 21.37 14.39
CA ARG A 402 4.48 21.66 13.03
C ARG A 402 3.64 20.51 12.50
N ILE A 403 2.52 20.84 11.87
CA ILE A 403 1.86 19.95 10.91
C ILE A 403 2.36 20.33 9.53
N VAL A 404 2.81 19.35 8.75
CA VAL A 404 3.02 19.47 7.30
C VAL A 404 2.02 18.57 6.59
N TRP A 405 1.64 18.91 5.36
CA TRP A 405 0.70 18.10 4.59
C TRP A 405 1.08 17.99 3.12
N ARG A 406 0.50 16.98 2.48
CA ARG A 406 0.56 16.77 1.03
C ARG A 406 -0.81 16.89 0.42
N LYS A 407 -0.79 17.32 -0.83
CA LYS A 407 -1.89 17.21 -1.77
C LYS A 407 -1.58 16.13 -2.81
N PRO A 408 -2.59 15.62 -3.53
CA PRO A 408 -2.38 14.65 -4.59
C PRO A 408 -1.35 15.08 -5.65
N GLU A 409 -1.25 16.36 -5.97
CA GLU A 409 -0.28 16.82 -6.96
C GLU A 409 1.17 16.82 -6.48
N ASP A 410 1.40 16.71 -5.16
CA ASP A 410 2.71 16.83 -4.55
C ASP A 410 3.47 15.49 -4.61
N TYR A 411 4.61 15.49 -5.33
CA TYR A 411 5.50 14.33 -5.41
C TYR A 411 6.04 13.94 -4.03
N ASP A 412 6.29 14.92 -3.15
CA ASP A 412 6.72 14.77 -1.75
C ASP A 412 6.15 15.89 -0.87
N PHE A 413 6.32 15.78 0.46
CA PHE A 413 6.10 16.89 1.37
C PHE A 413 6.98 18.06 0.96
N LEU A 414 6.32 19.10 0.44
CA LEU A 414 6.95 20.37 0.13
C LEU A 414 7.01 21.15 1.45
N ASP A 415 8.19 21.39 2.01
CA ASP A 415 8.36 22.15 3.25
C ASP A 415 8.23 23.68 2.99
N GLY A 416 7.18 24.09 2.29
CA GLY A 416 6.86 25.47 1.95
C GLY A 416 5.78 26.08 2.85
N PRO A 417 5.65 27.42 2.88
CA PRO A 417 4.66 28.08 3.74
C PRO A 417 3.22 27.66 3.44
N ASP A 418 2.90 27.27 2.21
CA ASP A 418 1.55 26.79 1.80
C ASP A 418 1.32 25.28 2.06
N ARG A 419 2.19 24.61 2.83
CA ARG A 419 2.11 23.16 3.12
C ARG A 419 2.39 22.84 4.58
N GLN A 420 2.36 23.85 5.45
CA GLN A 420 2.66 23.68 6.85
C GLN A 420 1.93 24.68 7.73
N ILE A 421 1.77 24.32 9.00
CA ILE A 421 1.34 25.25 10.04
C ILE A 421 2.02 24.90 11.35
N ASP A 422 2.52 25.92 12.04
CA ASP A 422 3.07 25.78 13.39
C ASP A 422 1.95 25.96 14.42
N PHE A 423 2.02 25.20 15.49
CA PHE A 423 1.13 25.33 16.63
C PHE A 423 1.93 25.30 17.95
N PRO A 424 1.48 26.05 18.97
CA PRO A 424 2.18 26.09 20.25
C PRO A 424 2.03 24.76 21.00
N ILE A 425 3.11 24.32 21.65
CA ILE A 425 3.14 23.15 22.53
C ILE A 425 3.71 23.52 23.90
N VAL A 426 3.39 22.71 24.92
CA VAL A 426 3.97 22.83 26.25
C VAL A 426 4.75 21.55 26.56
N GLY A 427 6.06 21.71 26.79
CA GLY A 427 7.01 20.62 26.95
C GLY A 427 7.16 20.03 28.36
N ASP A 428 6.12 20.09 29.19
CA ASP A 428 6.15 19.66 30.61
C ASP A 428 5.75 18.19 30.84
N GLY A 429 5.57 17.42 29.76
CA GLY A 429 5.21 16.01 29.79
C GLY A 429 3.74 15.73 30.12
N LYS A 430 2.86 16.73 30.22
CA LYS A 430 1.43 16.54 30.49
C LYS A 430 0.60 16.48 29.22
N PHE A 431 -0.41 15.60 29.22
CA PHE A 431 -1.38 15.50 28.13
C PHE A 431 -2.21 16.77 28.01
N ARG A 432 -2.32 17.26 26.78
CA ARG A 432 -3.19 18.36 26.37
C ARG A 432 -3.84 18.03 25.04
N THR A 433 -4.92 18.71 24.76
CA THR A 433 -5.52 18.75 23.42
C THR A 433 -5.09 20.05 22.76
N TYR A 434 -4.25 19.94 21.73
CA TYR A 434 -3.83 21.06 20.91
C TYR A 434 -4.80 21.22 19.75
N GLU A 435 -5.47 22.37 19.68
CA GLU A 435 -6.30 22.75 18.54
C GLU A 435 -5.43 23.45 17.49
N VAL A 436 -5.40 22.89 16.29
CA VAL A 436 -4.71 23.47 15.14
C VAL A 436 -5.77 23.96 14.15
N ASN A 437 -5.91 25.29 14.04
CA ASN A 437 -6.86 25.90 13.12
C ASN A 437 -6.26 25.98 11.70
N LEU A 438 -6.91 25.32 10.75
CA LEU A 438 -6.51 25.26 9.35
C LEU A 438 -7.41 26.12 8.46
N SER A 439 -8.51 26.62 9.01
CA SER A 439 -9.44 27.48 8.30
C SER A 439 -8.76 28.78 7.85
N GLY A 440 -8.94 29.12 6.58
CA GLY A 440 -8.35 30.33 5.98
C GLY A 440 -6.86 30.21 5.63
N HIS A 441 -6.20 29.09 5.95
CA HIS A 441 -4.83 28.85 5.48
C HIS A 441 -4.82 28.62 3.96
N SER A 442 -4.13 29.46 3.19
CA SER A 442 -4.09 29.41 1.70
C SER A 442 -3.77 28.02 1.16
N GLY A 443 -2.82 27.36 1.82
CA GLY A 443 -2.37 26.00 1.51
C GLY A 443 -3.33 24.86 1.83
N TRP A 444 -4.32 25.07 2.72
CA TRP A 444 -5.27 24.05 3.16
C TRP A 444 -6.52 24.07 2.26
N SER A 445 -6.35 23.63 1.02
CA SER A 445 -7.34 23.75 -0.05
C SER A 445 -7.27 22.58 -1.02
N GLY A 446 -8.35 22.31 -1.77
CA GLY A 446 -8.42 21.20 -2.71
C GLY A 446 -8.62 19.86 -2.00
N LEU A 447 -7.64 18.97 -2.09
CA LEU A 447 -7.65 17.68 -1.40
C LEU A 447 -6.34 17.50 -0.62
N ILE A 448 -6.45 17.00 0.60
CA ILE A 448 -5.30 16.62 1.42
C ILE A 448 -5.23 15.10 1.44
N ASN A 449 -4.06 14.55 1.10
CA ASN A 449 -3.85 13.10 1.03
C ASN A 449 -2.89 12.55 2.08
N GLN A 450 -2.21 13.41 2.86
CA GLN A 450 -1.36 12.98 3.96
C GLN A 450 -1.00 14.14 4.88
N ILE A 451 -0.77 13.87 6.17
CA ILE A 451 -0.15 14.81 7.11
C ILE A 451 1.05 14.17 7.82
N CYS A 452 1.98 14.98 8.29
CA CYS A 452 2.98 14.57 9.28
C CYS A 452 3.16 15.61 10.39
N LEU A 453 3.58 15.13 11.56
CA LEU A 453 4.02 15.95 12.69
C LEU A 453 5.55 15.99 12.73
N LEU A 454 6.12 17.17 13.04
CA LEU A 454 7.56 17.34 13.22
C LEU A 454 7.90 18.52 14.15
N ASN A 455 9.16 18.59 14.57
CA ASN A 455 9.73 19.73 15.30
C ASN A 455 10.37 20.72 14.32
N PRO A 456 9.82 21.94 14.13
CA PRO A 456 10.34 22.87 13.13
C PRO A 456 11.70 23.45 13.49
N GLN A 457 12.05 23.51 14.79
CA GLN A 457 13.39 23.93 15.21
C GLN A 457 14.46 22.89 14.86
N ASN A 458 14.07 21.62 14.68
CA ASN A 458 14.97 20.52 14.35
C ASN A 458 16.20 20.39 15.29
N ASN A 459 16.06 20.90 16.51
CA ASN A 459 17.11 20.87 17.52
C ASN A 459 17.22 19.46 18.11
N LEU A 460 18.45 19.03 18.36
CA LEU A 460 18.69 17.82 19.12
C LEU A 460 18.47 18.06 20.59
N GLU A 461 17.56 17.29 21.17
CA GLU A 461 17.28 17.30 22.59
C GLU A 461 17.19 15.88 23.10
N LYS A 462 18.32 15.38 23.61
CA LYS A 462 18.41 14.02 24.15
C LYS A 462 17.34 13.83 25.24
N GLY A 463 16.52 12.79 25.06
CA GLY A 463 15.43 12.47 25.98
C GLY A 463 14.12 13.20 25.69
N SER A 464 14.07 14.05 24.65
CA SER A 464 12.80 14.63 24.19
C SER A 464 11.84 13.56 23.70
N ASN A 465 10.55 13.76 23.99
CA ASN A 465 9.54 12.74 23.77
C ASN A 465 8.17 13.36 23.45
N MET A 466 7.41 12.69 22.60
CA MET A 466 5.99 12.95 22.36
C MET A 466 5.21 11.67 22.64
N ARG A 467 4.29 11.74 23.59
CA ARG A 467 3.25 10.71 23.78
C ARG A 467 1.99 11.18 23.07
N LEU A 468 1.56 10.47 22.03
CA LEU A 468 0.46 10.85 21.16
C LEU A 468 -0.70 9.85 21.33
N LYS A 469 -1.85 10.34 21.79
CA LYS A 469 -3.06 9.53 21.99
C LYS A 469 -3.98 9.54 20.77
N SER A 470 -4.13 10.69 20.13
CA SER A 470 -5.06 10.83 19.01
C SER A 470 -4.76 12.03 18.11
N VAL A 471 -5.20 11.91 16.85
CA VAL A 471 -5.26 12.99 15.85
C VAL A 471 -6.64 12.93 15.20
N THR A 472 -7.47 13.93 15.48
CA THR A 472 -8.93 13.87 15.23
C THR A 472 -9.48 15.19 14.71
N VAL A 473 -10.65 15.17 14.05
CA VAL A 473 -11.35 16.39 13.59
C VAL A 473 -12.19 17.08 14.68
N ALA A 474 -12.47 16.38 15.77
CA ALA A 474 -13.20 16.90 16.93
C ALA A 474 -12.46 16.53 18.22
N PRO A 475 -12.58 17.33 19.31
CA PRO A 475 -11.94 17.00 20.58
C PRO A 475 -12.41 15.63 21.09
N VAL A 476 -11.46 14.79 21.50
CA VAL A 476 -11.79 13.55 22.23
C VAL A 476 -12.14 13.94 23.66
N GLN A 477 -13.34 13.55 24.10
CA GLN A 477 -13.81 13.73 25.48
C GLN A 477 -13.02 12.87 26.47
#